data_AF-A0A850XR81-F1
#
_entry.id   AF-A0A850XR81-F1
#
_cell.length_a   1.000
_cell.length_b   1.000
_cell.length_c   1.000
_cell.angle_alpha   90.00
_cell.angle_beta   90.00
_cell.angle_gamma   90.00
#
_symmetry.space_group_name_H-M   'P 1'
#
loop_
_entity.id
_entity.type
_entity.pdbx_description
1 polymer ?
#
loop_
_entity_poly.entity_id
_entity_poly.type
_entity_poly.pdbx_seq_one_letter_code
_entity_poly.pdbx_strand_id
1 'polypeptide(L)'
;AVCEKFRSARTLSAVESLKDPETEPYRSKYSARALLQEVKQLLSAAEEGGDAVLAVRRAVLEYELGVNHTDTEELSAGEEHLQRCTQLLEPHRLSPDCVSLYLQAQNNLGILWSQRGEIETAQNYLESAEALYNQYMKEDGNPPLDPSEHFMVEEEKLTDQERSKRFEKAYTHTLYYLAQVYQHLDMIEKAAQYCHTTLKRQLEYCGYYPVEWARNAATLSQYYLSKECFMEARHCLAAASVIFSQAGQVPSAEDGDETEPEQPDLPERRAEIARCWIKYCLNLLQSARKLLEDNIGELDPDRQLELKAQRKKEEDEKEKDRKKAVLFGTSDICDSVLAMEEKVSSVYPLDFQEAREVFLVGQNYVQEAKEFFQVDGYVTDHIEIVRDHSALFKVLAFFEEDYERRCKMHKRRIDMLEPIYADLNPQYYLLICRQLQCELADTYYAMMDLKVAIGNRLEKLDSHTVKKINSLAQFAIKYYELFLDSLRNPEKVFPEKLEEDVLRPAMVAKFHIARLYGKLITSDSKKQLENMQTSLEYYTFLVDYCEKYPDAVPAVETELELSKEMVNLLPASMERLRTKLASFV
;
A
#
# COMPACT_ATOMS: atom_id res chain seq x y z
N ALA A 1 -47.45 12.49 22.31
CA ALA A 1 -46.72 12.06 23.53
C ALA A 1 -45.61 11.04 23.25
N VAL A 2 -45.90 9.75 23.02
CA VAL A 2 -44.86 8.70 22.83
C VAL A 2 -43.97 8.97 21.60
N CYS A 3 -44.58 9.21 20.43
CA CYS A 3 -43.85 9.49 19.19
C CYS A 3 -43.03 10.79 19.24
N GLU A 4 -43.55 11.86 19.84
CA GLU A 4 -42.84 13.14 19.98
C GLU A 4 -41.62 13.03 20.90
N LYS A 5 -41.74 12.30 22.02
CA LYS A 5 -40.61 12.04 22.92
C LYS A 5 -39.53 11.21 22.24
N PHE A 6 -39.92 10.19 21.48
CA PHE A 6 -38.98 9.38 20.70
C PHE A 6 -38.25 10.22 19.64
N ARG A 7 -38.98 11.04 18.87
CA ARG A 7 -38.37 11.97 17.91
C ARG A 7 -37.39 12.93 18.60
N SER A 8 -37.77 13.51 19.72
CA SER A 8 -36.92 14.41 20.49
C SER A 8 -35.64 13.72 20.97
N ALA A 9 -35.75 12.47 21.44
CA ALA A 9 -34.59 11.67 21.82
C ALA A 9 -33.64 11.41 20.64
N ARG A 10 -34.17 11.10 19.45
CA ARG A 10 -33.34 10.92 18.24
C ARG A 10 -32.67 12.20 17.79
N THR A 11 -33.37 13.34 17.84
CA THR A 11 -32.77 14.65 17.52
C THR A 11 -31.63 14.97 18.48
N LEU A 12 -31.80 14.73 19.78
CA LEU A 12 -30.74 14.90 20.77
C LEU A 12 -29.54 13.98 20.47
N SER A 13 -29.78 12.71 20.17
CA SER A 13 -28.70 11.74 19.89
C SER A 13 -27.95 12.03 18.59
N ALA A 14 -28.65 12.42 17.51
CA ALA A 14 -28.07 12.50 16.16
C ALA A 14 -27.63 13.91 15.74
N VAL A 15 -28.25 14.97 16.28
CA VAL A 15 -28.01 16.36 15.86
C VAL A 15 -27.37 17.16 16.98
N GLU A 16 -28.00 17.22 18.16
CA GLU A 16 -27.51 18.08 19.25
C GLU A 16 -26.21 17.54 19.88
N SER A 17 -26.01 16.22 19.89
CA SER A 17 -24.79 15.61 20.42
C SER A 17 -23.51 16.04 19.69
N LEU A 18 -23.61 16.47 18.43
CA LEU A 18 -22.49 17.00 17.66
C LEU A 18 -22.04 18.38 18.16
N LYS A 19 -22.86 19.04 18.98
CA LYS A 19 -22.63 20.38 19.55
C LYS A 19 -22.33 20.34 21.05
N ASP A 20 -22.20 19.15 21.64
CA ASP A 20 -21.87 19.00 23.05
C ASP A 20 -20.46 19.61 23.32
N PRO A 21 -20.29 20.44 24.37
CA PRO A 21 -18.99 21.03 24.67
C PRO A 21 -18.01 19.97 25.20
N GLU A 22 -16.72 20.13 24.93
CA GLU A 22 -15.67 19.20 25.43
C GLU A 22 -15.70 19.05 26.97
N THR A 23 -16.18 20.06 27.69
CA THR A 23 -16.32 20.04 29.16
C THR A 23 -17.49 19.19 29.65
N GLU A 24 -18.46 18.86 28.80
CA GLU A 24 -19.63 18.03 29.10
C GLU A 24 -19.88 17.00 27.99
N PRO A 25 -18.98 16.02 27.80
CA PRO A 25 -19.12 15.05 26.71
C PRO A 25 -20.41 14.24 26.87
N TYR A 26 -21.06 13.94 25.73
CA TYR A 26 -22.26 13.12 25.63
C TYR A 26 -23.50 13.66 26.38
N ARG A 27 -23.51 14.92 26.81
CA ARG A 27 -24.65 15.54 27.51
C ARG A 27 -25.98 15.32 26.79
N SER A 28 -26.01 15.52 25.47
CA SER A 28 -27.23 15.32 24.68
C SER A 28 -27.63 13.85 24.58
N LYS A 29 -26.64 12.93 24.52
CA LYS A 29 -26.90 11.48 24.52
C LYS A 29 -27.46 10.99 25.86
N TYR A 30 -26.98 11.50 27.00
CA TYR A 30 -27.58 11.19 28.30
C TYR A 30 -29.01 11.72 28.43
N SER A 31 -29.28 12.92 27.90
CA SER A 31 -30.63 13.50 27.85
C SER A 31 -31.57 12.67 26.97
N ALA A 32 -31.09 12.22 25.81
CA ALA A 32 -31.83 11.30 24.94
C ALA A 32 -32.15 9.98 25.64
N ARG A 33 -31.19 9.41 26.39
CA ARG A 33 -31.40 8.16 27.16
C ARG A 33 -32.54 8.29 28.16
N ALA A 34 -32.61 9.40 28.90
CA ALA A 34 -33.70 9.64 29.84
C ALA A 34 -35.07 9.66 29.12
N LEU A 35 -35.17 10.35 27.98
CA LEU A 35 -36.39 10.34 27.17
C LEU A 35 -36.75 8.95 26.64
N LEU A 36 -35.78 8.17 26.17
CA LEU A 36 -36.01 6.79 25.70
C LEU A 36 -36.52 5.89 26.82
N GLN A 37 -36.01 6.03 28.04
CA GLN A 37 -36.50 5.30 29.22
C GLN A 37 -37.94 5.69 29.58
N GLU A 38 -38.29 6.97 29.50
CA GLU A 38 -39.68 7.41 29.68
C GLU A 38 -40.62 6.83 28.61
N VAL A 39 -40.19 6.82 27.34
CA VAL A 39 -40.96 6.22 26.24
C VAL A 39 -41.16 4.72 26.49
N LYS A 40 -40.13 4.03 26.96
CA LYS A 40 -40.20 2.60 27.34
C LYS A 40 -41.23 2.33 28.44
N GLN A 41 -41.26 3.17 29.47
CA GLN A 41 -42.25 3.07 30.55
C GLN A 41 -43.68 3.30 30.03
N LEU A 42 -43.89 4.32 29.19
CA LEU A 42 -45.20 4.60 28.60
C LEU A 42 -45.72 3.45 27.71
N LEU A 43 -44.84 2.83 26.91
CA LEU A 43 -45.20 1.66 26.11
C LEU A 43 -45.45 0.39 26.94
N SER A 44 -44.84 0.27 28.12
CA SER A 44 -45.10 -0.84 29.03
C SER A 44 -46.48 -0.75 29.71
N ALA A 45 -46.99 0.48 29.86
CA ALA A 45 -48.29 0.76 30.47
C ALA A 45 -49.46 0.77 29.46
N ALA A 46 -49.17 0.88 28.16
CA ALA A 46 -50.18 0.86 27.10
C ALA A 46 -50.43 -0.58 26.63
N GLU A 47 -51.64 -1.10 26.83
CA GLU A 47 -52.10 -2.39 26.30
C GLU A 47 -52.66 -2.28 24.86
N GLU A 48 -52.68 -1.09 24.27
CA GLU A 48 -53.31 -0.85 22.97
C GLU A 48 -52.32 -1.05 21.80
N GLY A 49 -52.37 -2.24 21.21
CA GLY A 49 -51.68 -2.62 19.98
C GLY A 49 -51.66 -4.14 19.80
N GLY A 50 -51.64 -4.64 18.55
CA GLY A 50 -51.39 -6.07 18.30
C GLY A 50 -50.01 -6.46 18.86
N ASP A 51 -49.92 -7.65 19.47
CA ASP A 51 -48.74 -8.16 20.20
C ASP A 51 -47.43 -7.99 19.39
N ALA A 52 -47.49 -8.21 18.08
CA ALA A 52 -46.35 -8.06 17.17
C ALA A 52 -45.87 -6.59 16.98
N VAL A 53 -46.77 -5.63 16.79
CA VAL A 53 -46.40 -4.21 16.59
C VAL A 53 -45.80 -3.62 17.87
N LEU A 54 -46.34 -4.03 19.02
CA LEU A 54 -45.83 -3.62 20.32
C LEU A 54 -44.43 -4.20 20.58
N ALA A 55 -44.19 -5.45 20.18
CA ALA A 55 -42.88 -6.10 20.26
C ALA A 55 -41.82 -5.37 19.42
N VAL A 56 -42.14 -4.97 18.18
CA VAL A 56 -41.20 -4.24 17.31
C VAL A 56 -40.88 -2.84 17.87
N ARG A 57 -41.89 -2.10 18.35
CA ARG A 57 -41.67 -0.81 19.02
C ARG A 57 -40.78 -0.92 20.27
N ARG A 58 -40.94 -2.00 21.05
CA ARG A 58 -40.04 -2.29 22.18
C ARG A 58 -38.62 -2.58 21.71
N ALA A 59 -38.47 -3.37 20.64
CA ALA A 59 -37.16 -3.67 20.07
C ALA A 59 -36.45 -2.41 19.55
N VAL A 60 -37.16 -1.48 18.89
CA VAL A 60 -36.60 -0.19 18.46
C VAL A 60 -36.04 0.60 19.65
N LEU A 61 -36.74 0.62 20.79
CA LEU A 61 -36.23 1.30 21.99
C LEU A 61 -35.00 0.61 22.57
N GLU A 62 -34.98 -0.72 22.63
CA GLU A 62 -33.80 -1.47 23.08
C GLU A 62 -32.62 -1.21 22.14
N TYR A 63 -32.84 -1.12 20.83
CA TYR A 63 -31.82 -0.75 19.86
C TYR A 63 -31.26 0.66 20.11
N GLU A 64 -32.11 1.68 20.19
CA GLU A 64 -31.67 3.07 20.40
C GLU A 64 -30.96 3.27 21.75
N LEU A 65 -31.42 2.57 22.81
CA LEU A 65 -30.71 2.53 24.09
C LEU A 65 -29.36 1.82 23.98
N GLY A 66 -29.31 0.71 23.24
CA GLY A 66 -28.10 -0.05 22.98
C GLY A 66 -27.03 0.78 22.29
N VAL A 67 -27.38 1.43 21.17
CA VAL A 67 -26.50 2.35 20.43
C VAL A 67 -26.07 3.52 21.31
N ASN A 68 -26.98 4.11 22.09
CA ASN A 68 -26.64 5.20 23.00
C ASN A 68 -25.60 4.78 24.07
N HIS A 69 -25.74 3.58 24.65
CA HIS A 69 -24.77 3.07 25.61
C HIS A 69 -23.43 2.74 24.95
N THR A 70 -23.41 2.14 23.76
CA THR A 70 -22.14 1.89 23.04
C THR A 70 -21.41 3.17 22.70
N ASP A 71 -22.15 4.18 22.23
CA ASP A 71 -21.65 5.50 21.87
C ASP A 71 -21.09 6.31 23.04
N THR A 72 -21.47 5.96 24.26
CA THR A 72 -21.00 6.57 25.52
C THR A 72 -20.02 5.67 26.26
N GLU A 73 -19.43 4.70 25.54
CA GLU A 73 -18.42 3.75 26.03
C GLU A 73 -18.91 2.79 27.14
N GLU A 74 -20.22 2.72 27.38
CA GLU A 74 -20.87 1.79 28.31
C GLU A 74 -21.18 0.45 27.63
N LEU A 75 -20.15 -0.22 27.11
CA LEU A 75 -20.29 -1.36 26.20
C LEU A 75 -21.11 -2.53 26.75
N SER A 76 -21.04 -2.83 28.06
CA SER A 76 -21.79 -3.95 28.65
C SER A 76 -23.30 -3.70 28.66
N ALA A 77 -23.72 -2.48 28.99
CA ALA A 77 -25.12 -2.09 28.94
C ALA A 77 -25.61 -2.03 27.48
N GLY A 78 -24.77 -1.52 26.57
CA GLY A 78 -25.05 -1.50 25.14
C GLY A 78 -25.32 -2.88 24.57
N GLU A 79 -24.46 -3.85 24.90
CA GLU A 79 -24.63 -5.25 24.50
C GLU A 79 -25.95 -5.85 25.01
N GLU A 80 -26.26 -5.68 26.30
CA GLU A 80 -27.47 -6.24 26.90
C GLU A 80 -28.73 -5.71 26.19
N HIS A 81 -28.77 -4.42 25.91
CA HIS A 81 -29.85 -3.77 25.18
C HIS A 81 -29.96 -4.28 23.73
N LEU A 82 -28.83 -4.37 23.00
CA LEU A 82 -28.82 -4.88 21.63
C LEU A 82 -29.21 -6.36 21.54
N GLN A 83 -28.78 -7.20 22.48
CA GLN A 83 -29.18 -8.61 22.56
C GLN A 83 -30.68 -8.76 22.83
N ARG A 84 -31.24 -7.94 23.74
CA ARG A 84 -32.70 -7.91 23.97
C ARG A 84 -33.45 -7.49 22.71
N CYS A 85 -32.94 -6.51 21.95
CA CYS A 85 -33.51 -6.13 20.65
C CYS A 85 -33.58 -7.33 19.70
N THR A 86 -32.47 -8.05 19.49
CA THR A 86 -32.46 -9.23 18.61
C THR A 86 -33.37 -10.35 19.10
N GLN A 87 -33.45 -10.59 20.42
CA GLN A 87 -34.33 -11.62 21.01
C GLN A 87 -35.81 -11.33 20.77
N LEU A 88 -36.24 -10.07 20.87
CA LEU A 88 -37.63 -9.65 20.61
C LEU A 88 -38.03 -9.84 19.14
N LEU A 89 -37.07 -9.66 18.23
CA LEU A 89 -37.31 -9.71 16.79
C LEU A 89 -37.13 -11.10 16.18
N GLU A 90 -36.42 -12.02 16.86
CA GLU A 90 -36.07 -13.35 16.36
C GLU A 90 -37.23 -14.11 15.68
N PRO A 91 -38.46 -14.16 16.24
CA PRO A 91 -39.55 -14.91 15.63
C PRO A 91 -40.03 -14.34 14.29
N HIS A 92 -39.71 -13.06 14.01
CA HIS A 92 -40.18 -12.31 12.84
C HIS A 92 -39.03 -11.65 12.06
N ARG A 93 -37.79 -12.14 12.22
CA ARG A 93 -36.57 -11.47 11.75
C ARG A 93 -36.49 -11.22 10.23
N LEU A 94 -37.25 -11.97 9.42
CA LEU A 94 -37.35 -11.80 7.96
C LEU A 94 -38.55 -10.97 7.52
N SER A 95 -39.39 -10.50 8.44
CA SER A 95 -40.54 -9.65 8.08
C SER A 95 -40.08 -8.25 7.65
N PRO A 96 -40.78 -7.60 6.70
CA PRO A 96 -40.45 -6.23 6.27
C PRO A 96 -40.42 -5.21 7.40
N ASP A 97 -41.21 -5.44 8.46
CA ASP A 97 -41.28 -4.58 9.64
C ASP A 97 -40.04 -4.69 10.55
N CYS A 98 -39.32 -5.82 10.50
CA CYS A 98 -38.26 -6.18 11.46
C CYS A 98 -36.86 -6.27 10.84
N VAL A 99 -36.75 -6.70 9.57
CA VAL A 99 -35.47 -7.12 8.98
C VAL A 99 -34.41 -6.01 8.98
N SER A 100 -34.83 -4.76 8.73
CA SER A 100 -33.92 -3.60 8.76
C SER A 100 -33.37 -3.34 10.16
N LEU A 101 -34.22 -3.41 11.20
CA LEU A 101 -33.83 -3.24 12.59
C LEU A 101 -32.92 -4.38 13.07
N TYR A 102 -33.26 -5.62 12.71
CA TYR A 102 -32.48 -6.79 13.10
C TYR A 102 -31.07 -6.74 12.50
N LEU A 103 -30.97 -6.41 11.20
CA LEU A 103 -29.68 -6.23 10.51
C LEU A 103 -28.82 -5.16 11.21
N GLN A 104 -29.42 -4.01 11.52
CA GLN A 104 -28.72 -2.92 12.23
C GLN A 104 -28.28 -3.33 13.64
N ALA A 105 -29.09 -4.08 14.37
CA ALA A 105 -28.73 -4.58 15.70
C ALA A 105 -27.56 -5.57 15.63
N GLN A 106 -27.56 -6.50 14.65
CA GLN A 106 -26.44 -7.41 14.43
C GLN A 106 -25.15 -6.68 14.04
N ASN A 107 -25.24 -5.65 13.18
CA ASN A 107 -24.09 -4.82 12.86
C ASN A 107 -23.49 -4.17 14.11
N ASN A 108 -24.31 -3.56 14.96
CA ASN A 108 -23.83 -2.93 16.20
C ASN A 108 -23.22 -3.95 17.17
N LEU A 109 -23.79 -5.15 17.29
CA LEU A 109 -23.19 -6.23 18.08
C LEU A 109 -21.85 -6.67 17.49
N GLY A 110 -21.74 -6.82 16.17
CA GLY A 110 -20.49 -7.14 15.49
C GLY A 110 -19.40 -6.10 15.75
N ILE A 111 -19.74 -4.81 15.62
CA ILE A 111 -18.82 -3.69 15.90
C ILE A 111 -18.37 -3.72 17.36
N LEU A 112 -19.31 -3.86 18.30
CA LEU A 112 -19.04 -3.90 19.73
C LEU A 112 -18.08 -5.03 20.10
N TRP A 113 -18.30 -6.24 19.58
CA TRP A 113 -17.41 -7.38 19.84
C TRP A 113 -16.04 -7.20 19.18
N SER A 114 -15.98 -6.59 18.00
CA SER A 114 -14.72 -6.24 17.34
C SER A 114 -13.91 -5.26 18.16
N GLN A 115 -14.53 -4.21 18.73
CA GLN A 115 -13.88 -3.24 19.60
C GLN A 115 -13.34 -3.85 20.90
N ARG A 116 -13.95 -4.94 21.40
CA ARG A 116 -13.47 -5.70 22.56
C ARG A 116 -12.32 -6.67 22.23
N GLY A 117 -11.95 -6.81 20.96
CA GLY A 117 -10.94 -7.77 20.50
C GLY A 117 -11.44 -9.21 20.34
N GLU A 118 -12.74 -9.47 20.52
CA GLU A 118 -13.35 -10.79 20.35
C GLU A 118 -13.78 -10.98 18.88
N ILE A 119 -12.78 -11.12 18.02
CA ILE A 119 -12.94 -11.05 16.56
C ILE A 119 -13.82 -12.20 16.00
N GLU A 120 -13.72 -13.41 16.55
CA GLU A 120 -14.55 -14.54 16.13
C GLU A 120 -16.03 -14.32 16.44
N THR A 121 -16.34 -13.70 17.59
CA THR A 121 -17.71 -13.36 17.96
C THR A 121 -18.27 -12.28 17.05
N ALA A 122 -17.45 -11.25 16.76
CA ALA A 122 -17.80 -10.21 15.79
C ALA A 122 -18.11 -10.78 14.40
N GLN A 123 -17.28 -11.72 13.94
CA GLN A 123 -17.46 -12.45 12.68
C GLN A 123 -18.83 -13.13 12.62
N ASN A 124 -19.21 -13.90 13.65
CA ASN A 124 -20.48 -14.61 13.67
C ASN A 124 -21.69 -13.68 13.54
N TYR A 125 -21.68 -12.54 14.23
CA TYR A 125 -22.76 -11.55 14.13
C TYR A 125 -22.87 -10.95 12.73
N LEU A 126 -21.74 -10.58 12.13
CA LEU A 126 -21.73 -9.93 10.82
C LEU A 126 -22.00 -10.90 9.66
N GLU A 127 -21.53 -12.15 9.73
CA GLU A 127 -21.88 -13.19 8.75
C GLU A 127 -23.37 -13.56 8.85
N SER A 128 -23.93 -13.57 10.07
CA SER A 128 -25.37 -13.73 10.27
C SER A 128 -26.17 -12.58 9.64
N ALA A 129 -25.68 -11.35 9.78
CA ALA A 129 -26.27 -10.16 9.14
C ALA A 129 -26.23 -10.25 7.61
N GLU A 130 -25.10 -10.69 7.04
CA GLU A 130 -24.97 -10.92 5.60
C GLU A 130 -25.93 -12.01 5.12
N ALA A 131 -26.02 -13.13 5.84
CA ALA A 131 -26.94 -14.22 5.51
C ALA A 131 -28.41 -13.76 5.56
N LEU A 132 -28.79 -12.96 6.57
CA LEU A 132 -30.13 -12.40 6.70
C LEU A 132 -30.49 -11.51 5.51
N TYR A 133 -29.60 -10.58 5.15
CA TYR A 133 -29.81 -9.69 4.00
C TYR A 133 -30.01 -10.50 2.71
N ASN A 134 -29.10 -11.43 2.44
CA ASN A 134 -29.16 -12.25 1.22
C ASN A 134 -30.43 -13.11 1.17
N GLN A 135 -30.89 -13.62 2.32
CA GLN A 135 -32.14 -14.35 2.41
C GLN A 135 -33.34 -13.46 2.12
N TYR A 136 -33.43 -12.29 2.76
CA TYR A 136 -34.54 -11.36 2.58
C TYR A 136 -34.66 -10.86 1.13
N MET A 137 -33.53 -10.48 0.52
CA MET A 137 -33.50 -10.02 -0.87
C MET A 137 -33.90 -11.10 -1.88
N LYS A 138 -33.75 -12.38 -1.52
CA LYS A 138 -34.15 -13.51 -2.36
C LYS A 138 -35.63 -13.87 -2.21
N GLU A 139 -36.19 -13.73 -1.01
CA GLU A 139 -37.56 -14.17 -0.69
C GLU A 139 -38.61 -13.07 -0.94
N ASP A 140 -38.30 -11.83 -0.60
CA ASP A 140 -39.25 -10.70 -0.67
C ASP A 140 -38.70 -9.55 -1.53
N GLY A 141 -37.51 -9.05 -1.19
CA GLY A 141 -36.81 -8.00 -1.96
C GLY A 141 -37.50 -6.63 -1.98
N ASN A 142 -38.62 -6.47 -1.28
CA ASN A 142 -39.30 -5.19 -1.13
C ASN A 142 -38.54 -4.28 -0.14
N PRO A 143 -38.67 -2.95 -0.22
CA PRO A 143 -38.03 -2.05 0.73
C PRO A 143 -38.61 -2.23 2.15
N PRO A 144 -37.79 -2.64 3.15
CA PRO A 144 -38.28 -2.85 4.51
C PRO A 144 -38.51 -1.54 5.24
N LEU A 145 -39.35 -1.55 6.28
CA LEU A 145 -39.57 -0.36 7.12
C LEU A 145 -38.27 0.04 7.83
N ASP A 146 -37.99 1.34 7.87
CA ASP A 146 -36.92 1.89 8.69
C ASP A 146 -37.32 1.84 10.18
N PRO A 147 -36.38 1.56 11.11
CA PRO A 147 -36.66 1.53 12.54
C PRO A 147 -37.40 2.77 13.08
N SER A 148 -37.13 3.96 12.51
CA SER A 148 -37.76 5.21 12.93
C SER A 148 -39.25 5.31 12.59
N GLU A 149 -39.70 4.62 11.53
CA GLU A 149 -41.08 4.70 11.03
C GLU A 149 -42.10 4.09 12.00
N HIS A 150 -41.65 3.22 12.90
CA HIS A 150 -42.48 2.64 13.97
C HIS A 150 -43.03 3.69 14.95
N PHE A 151 -42.40 4.87 15.00
CA PHE A 151 -42.80 6.02 15.82
C PHE A 151 -43.20 7.25 14.97
N MET A 152 -43.49 7.06 13.69
CA MET A 152 -43.97 8.11 12.78
C MET A 152 -45.47 7.96 12.50
N VAL A 153 -46.12 9.06 12.13
CA VAL A 153 -47.48 9.01 11.55
C VAL A 153 -47.40 8.70 10.06
N GLU A 154 -48.49 8.22 9.45
CA GLU A 154 -48.48 7.71 8.07
C GLU A 154 -48.00 8.76 7.05
N GLU A 155 -48.33 10.04 7.26
CA GLU A 155 -47.94 11.15 6.39
C GLU A 155 -46.46 11.52 6.51
N GLU A 156 -45.77 11.10 7.57
CA GLU A 156 -44.34 11.35 7.83
C GLU A 156 -43.45 10.16 7.43
N LYS A 157 -44.03 9.05 6.99
CA LYS A 157 -43.29 7.83 6.62
C LYS A 157 -42.43 8.05 5.39
N LEU A 158 -41.38 7.25 5.31
CA LEU A 158 -40.41 7.31 4.24
C LEU A 158 -40.99 6.73 2.95
N THR A 159 -40.52 7.27 1.83
CA THR A 159 -40.78 6.66 0.52
C THR A 159 -40.06 5.32 0.40
N ASP A 160 -40.55 4.44 -0.47
CA ASP A 160 -39.92 3.15 -0.75
C ASP A 160 -38.47 3.31 -1.25
N GLN A 161 -38.19 4.39 -1.98
CA GLN A 161 -36.84 4.73 -2.44
C GLN A 161 -35.90 5.06 -1.26
N GLU A 162 -36.38 5.84 -0.28
CA GLU A 162 -35.60 6.16 0.92
C GLU A 162 -35.39 4.94 1.82
N ARG A 163 -36.41 4.10 1.98
CA ARG A 163 -36.30 2.82 2.71
C ARG A 163 -35.26 1.91 2.10
N SER A 164 -35.32 1.70 0.78
CA SER A 164 -34.34 0.91 0.03
C SER A 164 -32.93 1.48 0.24
N LYS A 165 -32.75 2.79 0.06
CA LYS A 165 -31.45 3.45 0.26
C LYS A 165 -30.88 3.24 1.67
N ARG A 166 -31.71 3.38 2.71
CA ARG A 166 -31.27 3.19 4.11
C ARG A 166 -30.94 1.73 4.41
N PHE A 167 -31.71 0.79 3.88
CA PHE A 167 -31.45 -0.63 4.03
C PHE A 167 -30.16 -1.06 3.32
N GLU A 168 -29.94 -0.61 2.08
CA GLU A 168 -28.69 -0.84 1.33
C GLU A 168 -27.48 -0.21 2.05
N LYS A 169 -27.67 0.95 2.68
CA LYS A 169 -26.63 1.58 3.53
C LYS A 169 -26.30 0.70 4.74
N ALA A 170 -27.30 0.17 5.43
CA ALA A 170 -27.09 -0.72 6.58
C ALA A 170 -26.33 -1.99 6.18
N TYR A 171 -26.68 -2.61 5.05
CA TYR A 171 -25.96 -3.78 4.55
C TYR A 171 -24.53 -3.45 4.09
N THR A 172 -24.32 -2.28 3.48
CA THR A 172 -22.96 -1.83 3.15
C THR A 172 -22.09 -1.66 4.39
N HIS A 173 -22.66 -1.26 5.54
CA HIS A 173 -21.93 -1.25 6.81
C HIS A 173 -21.57 -2.67 7.26
N THR A 174 -22.46 -3.66 7.09
CA THR A 174 -22.14 -5.07 7.38
C THR A 174 -20.88 -5.51 6.64
N LEU A 175 -20.82 -5.26 5.32
CA LEU A 175 -19.67 -5.65 4.50
C LEU A 175 -18.39 -4.89 4.86
N TYR A 176 -18.51 -3.60 5.19
CA TYR A 176 -17.38 -2.79 5.65
C TYR A 176 -16.73 -3.38 6.92
N TYR A 177 -17.53 -3.76 7.91
CA TYR A 177 -17.02 -4.34 9.14
C TYR A 177 -16.57 -5.80 8.97
N LEU A 178 -17.19 -6.58 8.06
CA LEU A 178 -16.67 -7.90 7.68
C LEU A 178 -15.25 -7.77 7.11
N ALA A 179 -14.99 -6.76 6.29
CA ALA A 179 -13.64 -6.52 5.76
C ALA A 179 -12.61 -6.34 6.89
N GLN A 180 -12.94 -5.53 7.90
CA GLN A 180 -12.07 -5.29 9.06
C GLN A 180 -11.88 -6.56 9.91
N VAL A 181 -12.96 -7.29 10.20
CA VAL A 181 -12.91 -8.54 10.95
C VAL A 181 -12.03 -9.56 10.24
N TYR A 182 -12.21 -9.75 8.94
CA TYR A 182 -11.38 -10.67 8.17
C TYR A 182 -9.92 -10.21 8.05
N GLN A 183 -9.66 -8.90 8.06
CA GLN A 183 -8.30 -8.38 8.14
C GLN A 183 -7.65 -8.73 9.48
N HIS A 184 -8.37 -8.62 10.60
CA HIS A 184 -7.88 -9.01 11.93
C HIS A 184 -7.67 -10.52 12.09
N LEU A 185 -8.36 -11.35 11.29
CA LEU A 185 -8.17 -12.80 11.23
C LEU A 185 -7.07 -13.23 10.24
N ASP A 186 -6.27 -12.29 9.73
CA ASP A 186 -5.26 -12.51 8.67
C ASP A 186 -5.82 -13.15 7.37
N MET A 187 -7.14 -13.08 7.17
CA MET A 187 -7.83 -13.54 5.95
C MET A 187 -7.85 -12.45 4.88
N ILE A 188 -6.65 -12.00 4.48
CA ILE A 188 -6.44 -10.79 3.66
C ILE A 188 -7.22 -10.84 2.32
N GLU A 189 -7.31 -12.01 1.68
CA GLU A 189 -8.02 -12.15 0.40
C GLU A 189 -9.52 -11.91 0.52
N LYS A 190 -10.15 -12.43 1.59
CA LYS A 190 -11.56 -12.17 1.89
C LYS A 190 -11.77 -10.70 2.25
N ALA A 191 -10.90 -10.15 3.10
CA ALA A 191 -10.98 -8.75 3.51
C ALA A 191 -10.98 -7.81 2.29
N ALA A 192 -10.07 -8.04 1.34
CA ALA A 192 -10.01 -7.28 0.10
C ALA A 192 -11.27 -7.40 -0.78
N GLN A 193 -11.88 -8.60 -0.86
CA GLN A 193 -13.15 -8.80 -1.57
C GLN A 193 -14.31 -8.01 -0.94
N TYR A 194 -14.40 -8.00 0.40
CA TYR A 194 -15.38 -7.19 1.11
C TYR A 194 -15.11 -5.69 0.95
N CYS A 195 -13.84 -5.24 1.00
CA CYS A 195 -13.47 -3.85 0.69
C CYS A 195 -13.92 -3.44 -0.72
N HIS A 196 -13.62 -4.26 -1.73
CA HIS A 196 -14.04 -4.01 -3.11
C HIS A 196 -15.56 -3.89 -3.23
N THR A 197 -16.29 -4.86 -2.68
CA THR A 197 -17.76 -4.87 -2.72
C THR A 197 -18.35 -3.66 -1.99
N THR A 198 -17.75 -3.27 -0.86
CA THR A 198 -18.16 -2.08 -0.11
C THR A 198 -17.97 -0.82 -0.93
N LEU A 199 -16.80 -0.59 -1.53
CA LEU A 199 -16.53 0.59 -2.37
C LEU A 199 -17.49 0.66 -3.56
N LYS A 200 -17.76 -0.47 -4.21
CA LYS A 200 -18.72 -0.57 -5.31
C LYS A 200 -20.13 -0.17 -4.85
N ARG A 201 -20.61 -0.73 -3.75
CA ARG A 201 -21.93 -0.43 -3.20
C ARG A 201 -22.05 1.02 -2.70
N GLN A 202 -20.95 1.60 -2.22
CA GLN A 202 -20.91 3.01 -1.86
C GLN A 202 -21.18 3.91 -3.05
N LEU A 203 -20.68 3.59 -4.25
CA LEU A 203 -20.99 4.33 -5.48
C LEU A 203 -22.43 4.13 -5.95
N GLU A 204 -23.00 2.95 -5.76
CA GLU A 204 -24.33 2.59 -6.26
C GLU A 204 -25.47 3.09 -5.37
N TYR A 205 -25.32 3.01 -4.04
CA TYR A 205 -26.45 3.16 -3.11
C TYR A 205 -26.22 4.18 -1.99
N CYS A 206 -24.98 4.55 -1.69
CA CYS A 206 -24.68 5.39 -0.53
C CYS A 206 -24.24 6.79 -0.94
N GLY A 207 -24.61 7.81 -0.16
CA GLY A 207 -23.80 9.02 -0.13
C GLY A 207 -22.46 8.63 0.48
N TYR A 208 -21.36 8.82 -0.24
CA TYR A 208 -20.01 8.56 0.22
C TYR A 208 -19.25 9.88 0.36
N TYR A 209 -18.24 9.91 1.23
CA TYR A 209 -17.31 11.03 1.30
C TYR A 209 -16.23 10.82 0.23
N PRO A 210 -16.17 11.64 -0.82
CA PRO A 210 -15.29 11.37 -1.98
C PRO A 210 -13.81 11.18 -1.62
N VAL A 211 -13.31 11.98 -0.68
CA VAL A 211 -11.91 11.93 -0.23
C VAL A 211 -11.59 10.60 0.46
N GLU A 212 -12.41 10.18 1.44
CA GLU A 212 -12.24 8.90 2.12
C GLU A 212 -12.44 7.71 1.19
N TRP A 213 -13.39 7.81 0.25
CA TRP A 213 -13.61 6.77 -0.76
C TRP A 213 -12.36 6.61 -1.62
N ALA A 214 -11.79 7.71 -2.11
CA ALA A 214 -10.58 7.70 -2.93
C ALA A 214 -9.38 7.12 -2.17
N ARG A 215 -9.20 7.48 -0.90
CA ARG A 215 -8.15 6.92 -0.03
C ARG A 215 -8.29 5.40 0.14
N ASN A 216 -9.50 4.93 0.39
CA ASN A 216 -9.77 3.49 0.54
C ASN A 216 -9.56 2.73 -0.77
N ALA A 217 -9.97 3.29 -1.91
CA ALA A 217 -9.72 2.71 -3.23
C ALA A 217 -8.22 2.68 -3.57
N ALA A 218 -7.48 3.74 -3.27
CA ALA A 218 -6.02 3.77 -3.43
C ALA A 218 -5.33 2.73 -2.53
N THR A 219 -5.79 2.55 -1.29
CA THR A 219 -5.28 1.51 -0.38
C THR A 219 -5.54 0.10 -0.94
N LEU A 220 -6.76 -0.16 -1.42
CA LEU A 220 -7.11 -1.44 -2.04
C LEU A 220 -6.25 -1.76 -3.28
N SER A 221 -5.83 -0.73 -4.03
CA SER A 221 -4.90 -0.93 -5.15
C SER A 221 -3.56 -1.52 -4.72
N GLN A 222 -3.04 -1.15 -3.55
CA GLN A 222 -1.75 -1.63 -3.06
C GLN A 222 -1.83 -3.11 -2.66
N TYR A 223 -3.00 -3.55 -2.17
CA TYR A 223 -3.27 -4.97 -1.97
C TYR A 223 -3.22 -5.73 -3.31
N TYR A 224 -3.95 -5.29 -4.33
CA TYR A 224 -3.92 -5.94 -5.65
C TYR A 224 -2.53 -5.93 -6.27
N LEU A 225 -1.75 -4.86 -6.05
CA LEU A 225 -0.37 -4.76 -6.50
C LEU A 225 0.52 -5.84 -5.86
N SER A 226 0.35 -6.11 -4.56
CA SER A 226 1.08 -7.17 -3.86
C SER A 226 0.81 -8.59 -4.40
N LYS A 227 -0.34 -8.78 -5.08
CA LYS A 227 -0.75 -10.03 -5.73
C LYS A 227 -0.46 -10.04 -7.23
N GLU A 228 0.24 -9.03 -7.75
CA GLU A 228 0.51 -8.82 -9.18
C GLU A 228 -0.77 -8.70 -10.05
N CYS A 229 -1.90 -8.32 -9.45
CA CYS A 229 -3.17 -8.04 -10.13
C CYS A 229 -3.20 -6.60 -10.66
N PHE A 230 -2.39 -6.32 -11.69
CA PHE A 230 -2.18 -4.96 -12.20
C PHE A 230 -3.43 -4.31 -12.80
N MET A 231 -4.33 -5.08 -13.40
CA MET A 231 -5.56 -4.53 -13.98
C MET A 231 -6.46 -3.94 -12.89
N GLU A 232 -6.71 -4.71 -11.84
CA GLU A 232 -7.52 -4.32 -10.69
C GLU A 232 -6.87 -3.19 -9.89
N ALA A 233 -5.55 -3.25 -9.67
CA ALA A 233 -4.81 -2.19 -9.00
C ALA A 233 -4.91 -0.85 -9.75
N ARG A 234 -4.69 -0.87 -11.06
CA ARG A 234 -4.81 0.32 -11.93
C ARG A 234 -6.23 0.88 -11.92
N HIS A 235 -7.23 0.00 -12.01
CA HIS A 235 -8.63 0.39 -12.00
C HIS A 235 -9.01 1.11 -10.69
N CYS A 236 -8.59 0.55 -9.55
CA CYS A 236 -8.79 1.18 -8.23
C CYS A 236 -8.15 2.56 -8.16
N LEU A 237 -6.91 2.72 -8.64
CA LEU A 237 -6.21 4.02 -8.63
C LEU A 237 -6.82 5.04 -9.58
N ALA A 238 -7.25 4.60 -10.76
CA ALA A 238 -7.94 5.45 -11.72
C ALA A 238 -9.26 5.96 -11.13
N ALA A 239 -10.06 5.06 -10.54
CA ALA A 239 -11.30 5.44 -9.85
C ALA A 239 -11.05 6.39 -8.67
N ALA A 240 -10.04 6.10 -7.83
CA ALA A 240 -9.64 6.98 -6.73
C ALA A 240 -9.29 8.39 -7.23
N SER A 241 -8.48 8.48 -8.29
CA SER A 241 -8.03 9.77 -8.85
C SER A 241 -9.18 10.59 -9.43
N VAL A 242 -10.12 9.94 -10.12
CA VAL A 242 -11.30 10.61 -10.71
C VAL A 242 -12.21 11.15 -9.62
N ILE A 243 -12.59 10.31 -8.65
CA ILE A 243 -13.50 10.69 -7.56
C ILE A 243 -12.87 11.78 -6.68
N PHE A 244 -11.58 11.67 -6.39
CA PHE A 244 -10.85 12.70 -5.65
C PHE A 244 -10.83 14.04 -6.41
N SER A 245 -10.61 14.02 -7.73
CA SER A 245 -10.58 15.22 -8.56
C SER A 245 -11.94 15.91 -8.63
N GLN A 246 -13.03 15.13 -8.70
CA GLN A 246 -14.39 15.66 -8.68
C GLN A 246 -14.73 16.32 -7.33
N ALA A 247 -14.23 15.77 -6.22
CA ALA A 247 -14.39 16.35 -4.89
C ALA A 247 -13.81 17.77 -4.79
N GLY A 248 -12.63 17.99 -5.38
CA GLY A 248 -11.97 19.31 -5.40
C GLY A 248 -12.58 20.33 -6.37
N GLN A 249 -13.55 19.94 -7.19
CA GLN A 249 -14.23 20.83 -8.15
C GLN A 249 -15.60 21.32 -7.65
N VAL A 250 -16.14 20.76 -6.57
CA VAL A 250 -17.36 21.26 -5.94
C VAL A 250 -16.97 22.54 -5.19
N PRO A 251 -17.43 23.74 -5.61
CA PRO A 251 -17.26 24.92 -4.79
C PRO A 251 -17.98 24.65 -3.46
N SER A 252 -17.36 24.94 -2.31
CA SER A 252 -18.08 25.05 -1.04
C SER A 252 -19.36 25.81 -1.33
N ALA A 253 -20.50 25.12 -1.24
CA ALA A 253 -21.77 25.71 -1.59
C ALA A 253 -21.92 26.98 -0.76
N GLU A 254 -22.17 28.10 -1.44
CA GLU A 254 -22.67 29.32 -0.82
C GLU A 254 -24.07 29.01 -0.24
N ASP A 255 -24.13 28.35 0.91
CA ASP A 255 -25.30 28.30 1.79
C ASP A 255 -24.77 28.22 3.23
N GLY A 256 -25.02 29.29 3.99
CA GLY A 256 -24.41 29.55 5.29
C GLY A 256 -24.84 28.58 6.38
N ASP A 257 -24.08 27.51 6.55
CA ASP A 257 -23.97 26.78 7.82
C ASP A 257 -22.48 26.69 8.19
N GLU A 258 -22.07 27.42 9.24
CA GLU A 258 -20.68 27.54 9.72
C GLU A 258 -20.18 26.24 10.41
N THR A 259 -20.47 25.07 9.84
CA THR A 259 -20.11 23.75 10.41
C THR A 259 -19.74 22.69 9.37
N GLU A 260 -19.09 23.07 8.26
CA GLU A 260 -18.20 22.12 7.58
C GLU A 260 -16.77 22.35 8.10
N PRO A 261 -16.11 21.36 8.73
CA PRO A 261 -14.71 21.51 9.07
C PRO A 261 -13.95 21.77 7.78
N GLU A 262 -13.23 22.89 7.69
CA GLU A 262 -12.21 23.15 6.67
C GLU A 262 -11.46 21.83 6.45
N GLN A 263 -11.54 21.18 5.29
CA GLN A 263 -10.82 19.92 5.04
C GLN A 263 -9.33 20.25 4.85
N PRO A 264 -8.46 20.20 5.88
CA PRO A 264 -7.12 20.78 5.82
C PRO A 264 -6.12 19.90 5.05
N ASP A 265 -6.59 18.79 4.49
CA ASP A 265 -5.77 17.61 4.16
C ASP A 265 -5.79 17.23 2.66
N LEU A 266 -6.49 18.00 1.81
CA LEU A 266 -6.60 17.68 0.38
C LEU A 266 -5.23 17.58 -0.34
N PRO A 267 -4.26 18.48 -0.13
CA PRO A 267 -2.95 18.36 -0.76
C PRO A 267 -2.17 17.10 -0.35
N GLU A 268 -2.27 16.71 0.93
CA GLU A 268 -1.65 15.49 1.46
C GLU A 268 -2.26 14.25 0.82
N ARG A 269 -3.61 14.14 0.84
CA ARG A 269 -4.33 13.01 0.22
C ARG A 269 -4.03 12.87 -1.26
N ARG A 270 -3.89 13.97 -1.97
CA ARG A 270 -3.47 13.97 -3.37
C ARG A 270 -2.07 13.38 -3.54
N ALA A 271 -1.13 13.80 -2.69
CA ALA A 271 0.25 13.30 -2.71
C ALA A 271 0.34 11.82 -2.29
N GLU A 272 -0.51 11.35 -1.38
CA GLU A 272 -0.62 9.92 -1.02
C GLU A 272 -1.12 9.06 -2.20
N ILE A 273 -2.14 9.52 -2.93
CA ILE A 273 -2.62 8.86 -4.15
C ILE A 273 -1.49 8.84 -5.21
N ALA A 274 -0.75 9.93 -5.35
CA ALA A 274 0.41 9.99 -6.24
C ALA A 274 1.48 8.96 -5.84
N ARG A 275 1.79 8.79 -4.54
CA ARG A 275 2.69 7.71 -4.06
C ARG A 275 2.20 6.33 -4.47
N CYS A 276 0.90 6.07 -4.39
CA CYS A 276 0.34 4.78 -4.82
C CYS A 276 0.54 4.54 -6.33
N TRP A 277 0.43 5.57 -7.17
CA TRP A 277 0.76 5.50 -8.60
C TRP A 277 2.25 5.26 -8.87
N ILE A 278 3.14 5.91 -8.11
CA ILE A 278 4.60 5.67 -8.19
C ILE A 278 4.89 4.19 -7.94
N LYS A 279 4.31 3.63 -6.86
CA LYS A 279 4.46 2.20 -6.53
C LYS A 279 3.89 1.30 -7.62
N TYR A 280 2.73 1.63 -8.19
CA TYR A 280 2.16 0.89 -9.32
C TYR A 280 3.12 0.82 -10.51
N CYS A 281 3.61 1.98 -10.98
CA CYS A 281 4.54 2.06 -12.11
C CYS A 281 5.84 1.29 -11.83
N LEU A 282 6.39 1.45 -10.62
CA LEU A 282 7.63 0.80 -10.22
C LEU A 282 7.48 -0.73 -10.18
N ASN A 283 6.43 -1.25 -9.55
CA ASN A 283 6.19 -2.69 -9.46
C ASN A 283 5.92 -3.31 -10.84
N LEU A 284 5.16 -2.63 -11.71
CA LEU A 284 4.92 -3.12 -13.08
C LEU A 284 6.24 -3.26 -13.85
N LEU A 285 7.12 -2.27 -13.74
CA LEU A 285 8.45 -2.30 -14.34
C LEU A 285 9.35 -3.38 -13.72
N GLN A 286 9.33 -3.54 -12.40
CA GLN A 286 10.14 -4.53 -11.68
C GLN A 286 9.72 -5.96 -11.99
N SER A 287 8.42 -6.27 -11.98
CA SER A 287 7.91 -7.59 -12.37
C SER A 287 8.21 -7.88 -13.83
N ALA A 288 8.10 -6.90 -14.73
CA ALA A 288 8.50 -7.06 -16.13
C ALA A 288 10.00 -7.36 -16.29
N ARG A 289 10.86 -6.64 -15.57
CA ARG A 289 12.30 -6.94 -15.53
C ARG A 289 12.53 -8.38 -15.06
N LYS A 290 11.94 -8.79 -13.94
CA LYS A 290 12.12 -10.13 -13.37
C LYS A 290 11.73 -11.25 -14.34
N LEU A 291 10.74 -11.01 -15.20
CA LEU A 291 10.31 -11.97 -16.24
C LEU A 291 11.27 -12.05 -17.43
N LEU A 292 12.11 -11.04 -17.64
CA LEU A 292 13.01 -10.88 -18.79
C LEU A 292 14.50 -10.98 -18.42
N GLU A 293 14.83 -11.05 -17.13
CA GLU A 293 16.19 -11.07 -16.61
C GLU A 293 16.79 -12.48 -16.74
N ASP A 294 17.98 -12.57 -17.33
CA ASP A 294 18.76 -13.81 -17.41
C ASP A 294 19.54 -14.09 -16.10
N ASN A 295 20.30 -15.18 -16.08
CA ASN A 295 21.07 -15.58 -14.89
C ASN A 295 22.21 -14.60 -14.52
N ILE A 296 22.60 -13.68 -15.41
CA ILE A 296 23.64 -12.67 -15.16
C ILE A 296 23.08 -11.27 -14.91
N GLY A 297 21.75 -11.13 -14.91
CA GLY A 297 21.07 -9.87 -14.61
C GLY A 297 20.84 -8.95 -15.81
N GLU A 298 20.99 -9.45 -17.03
CA GLU A 298 20.79 -8.70 -18.28
C GLU A 298 19.52 -9.17 -19.00
N LEU A 299 19.10 -8.42 -20.03
CA LEU A 299 17.89 -8.72 -20.80
C LEU A 299 18.07 -9.98 -21.63
N ASP A 300 17.21 -10.99 -21.42
CA ASP A 300 17.11 -12.20 -22.23
C ASP A 300 16.31 -11.94 -23.53
N PRO A 301 16.95 -11.91 -24.71
CA PRO A 301 16.27 -11.63 -25.97
C PRO A 301 15.34 -12.77 -26.40
N ASP A 302 15.66 -14.01 -26.07
CA ASP A 302 14.86 -15.18 -26.44
C ASP A 302 13.55 -15.18 -25.64
N ARG A 303 13.65 -14.90 -24.33
CA ARG A 303 12.48 -14.75 -23.46
C ARG A 303 11.62 -13.55 -23.87
N GLN A 304 12.25 -12.44 -24.25
CA GLN A 304 11.54 -11.27 -24.77
C GLN A 304 10.71 -11.60 -26.02
N LEU A 305 11.30 -12.31 -26.98
CA LEU A 305 10.61 -12.74 -28.20
C LEU A 305 9.46 -13.70 -27.91
N GLU A 306 9.65 -14.64 -26.99
CA GLU A 306 8.61 -15.58 -26.55
C GLU A 306 7.39 -14.84 -25.98
N LEU A 307 7.61 -13.91 -25.04
CA LEU A 307 6.54 -13.14 -24.42
C LEU A 307 5.81 -12.23 -25.43
N LYS A 308 6.54 -11.61 -26.37
CA LYS A 308 5.93 -10.82 -27.45
C LYS A 308 5.05 -11.68 -28.35
N ALA A 309 5.50 -12.88 -28.69
CA ALA A 309 4.71 -13.82 -29.50
C ALA A 309 3.47 -14.33 -28.74
N GLN A 310 3.60 -14.60 -27.43
CA GLN A 310 2.48 -15.00 -26.59
C GLN A 310 1.41 -13.91 -26.50
N ARG A 311 1.83 -12.65 -26.23
CA ARG A 311 0.90 -11.51 -26.15
C ARG A 311 0.09 -11.36 -27.43
N LYS A 312 0.74 -11.46 -28.59
CA LYS A 312 0.05 -11.35 -29.88
C LYS A 312 -1.04 -12.41 -30.06
N LYS A 313 -0.77 -13.66 -29.65
CA LYS A 313 -1.77 -14.74 -29.67
C LYS A 313 -2.93 -14.46 -28.72
N GLU A 314 -2.64 -13.99 -27.51
CA GLU A 314 -3.68 -13.66 -26.53
C GLU A 314 -4.53 -12.46 -26.96
N GLU A 315 -3.96 -11.48 -27.66
CA GLU A 315 -4.72 -10.36 -28.24
C GLU A 315 -5.67 -10.85 -29.34
N ASP A 316 -5.19 -11.73 -30.23
CA ASP A 316 -6.00 -12.38 -31.27
C ASP A 316 -7.14 -13.24 -30.68
N GLU A 317 -6.97 -13.79 -29.47
CA GLU A 317 -7.98 -14.56 -28.73
C GLU A 317 -8.92 -13.67 -27.88
N LYS A 318 -8.41 -12.60 -27.24
CA LYS A 318 -9.18 -11.67 -26.38
C LYS A 318 -10.15 -10.79 -27.17
N GLU A 319 -9.97 -10.63 -28.48
CA GLU A 319 -10.94 -9.98 -29.36
C GLU A 319 -12.28 -10.75 -29.45
N LYS A 320 -12.35 -11.99 -28.89
CA LYS A 320 -13.58 -12.79 -28.82
C LYS A 320 -14.29 -12.81 -27.47
N ASP A 321 -13.68 -12.42 -26.34
CA ASP A 321 -14.22 -12.72 -25.00
C ASP A 321 -14.01 -11.64 -23.92
N ARG A 322 -14.12 -10.34 -24.25
CA ARG A 322 -14.15 -9.27 -23.24
C ARG A 322 -15.52 -9.13 -22.55
N LYS A 323 -15.87 -10.08 -21.68
CA LYS A 323 -16.97 -9.93 -20.70
C LYS A 323 -16.68 -10.72 -19.42
N LYS A 324 -15.82 -10.20 -18.53
CA LYS A 324 -15.69 -10.69 -17.13
C LYS A 324 -14.82 -9.85 -16.19
N ALA A 325 -14.44 -8.62 -16.54
CA ALA A 325 -13.78 -7.73 -15.58
C ALA A 325 -14.84 -7.07 -14.69
N VAL A 326 -14.69 -7.23 -13.36
CA VAL A 326 -15.55 -6.54 -12.38
C VAL A 326 -15.02 -5.11 -12.25
N LEU A 327 -15.61 -4.20 -13.00
CA LEU A 327 -15.31 -2.77 -12.97
C LEU A 327 -16.20 -2.08 -11.92
N PHE A 328 -15.65 -1.10 -11.21
CA PHE A 328 -16.42 -0.06 -10.55
C PHE A 328 -17.16 0.74 -11.63
N GLY A 329 -18.48 0.84 -11.55
CA GLY A 329 -19.16 1.94 -12.22
C GLY A 329 -20.57 1.69 -12.74
N THR A 330 -21.47 2.54 -12.24
CA THR A 330 -22.58 3.17 -12.95
C THR A 330 -22.06 4.06 -14.11
N SER A 331 -22.94 4.41 -15.06
CA SER A 331 -22.60 4.95 -16.39
C SER A 331 -21.75 6.23 -16.42
N ASP A 332 -21.79 7.09 -15.40
CA ASP A 332 -21.30 8.48 -15.52
C ASP A 332 -19.81 8.68 -15.20
N ILE A 333 -19.22 7.83 -14.35
CA ILE A 333 -17.81 7.92 -13.93
C ILE A 333 -16.91 7.03 -14.81
N CYS A 334 -17.50 6.05 -15.49
CA CYS A 334 -16.80 5.01 -16.26
C CYS A 334 -15.84 5.61 -17.31
N ASP A 335 -16.31 6.57 -18.11
CA ASP A 335 -15.50 7.16 -19.19
C ASP A 335 -14.28 7.92 -18.65
N SER A 336 -14.43 8.62 -17.52
CA SER A 336 -13.33 9.33 -16.87
C SER A 336 -12.29 8.36 -16.29
N VAL A 337 -12.75 7.23 -15.74
CA VAL A 337 -11.86 6.17 -15.22
C VAL A 337 -11.11 5.51 -16.35
N LEU A 338 -11.78 5.20 -17.47
CA LEU A 338 -11.14 4.65 -18.67
C LEU A 338 -10.08 5.60 -19.24
N ALA A 339 -10.37 6.91 -19.29
CA ALA A 339 -9.39 7.91 -19.73
C ALA A 339 -8.17 8.01 -18.80
N MET A 340 -8.34 7.82 -17.49
CA MET A 340 -7.22 7.74 -16.54
C MET A 340 -6.42 6.46 -16.71
N GLU A 341 -7.12 5.36 -16.93
CA GLU A 341 -6.55 4.04 -17.19
C GLU A 341 -5.68 3.99 -18.45
N GLU A 342 -6.08 4.68 -19.53
CA GLU A 342 -5.31 4.75 -20.78
C GLU A 342 -3.93 5.40 -20.62
N LYS A 343 -3.72 6.19 -19.55
CA LYS A 343 -2.44 6.85 -19.30
C LYS A 343 -1.32 5.86 -18.99
N VAL A 344 -1.64 4.69 -18.43
CA VAL A 344 -0.64 3.69 -18.04
C VAL A 344 -1.13 2.27 -18.29
N SER A 345 -0.28 1.44 -18.89
CA SER A 345 -0.59 0.05 -19.16
C SER A 345 -0.79 -0.76 -17.87
N SER A 346 -1.61 -1.81 -17.93
CA SER A 346 -1.68 -2.88 -16.93
C SER A 346 -0.99 -4.17 -17.36
N VAL A 347 -0.27 -4.12 -18.48
CA VAL A 347 0.47 -5.25 -19.04
C VAL A 347 1.96 -4.95 -18.93
N TYR A 348 2.75 -5.99 -18.65
CA TYR A 348 4.20 -5.89 -18.51
C TYR A 348 4.86 -5.23 -19.73
N PRO A 349 5.66 -4.17 -19.59
CA PRO A 349 6.45 -3.65 -20.70
C PRO A 349 7.49 -4.69 -21.16
N LEU A 350 7.58 -4.93 -22.46
CA LEU A 350 8.53 -5.90 -23.04
C LEU A 350 9.71 -5.26 -23.74
N ASP A 351 9.73 -3.94 -23.92
CA ASP A 351 10.86 -3.22 -24.49
C ASP A 351 11.02 -1.83 -23.91
N PHE A 352 12.06 -1.13 -24.36
CA PHE A 352 12.41 0.20 -23.88
C PHE A 352 11.29 1.22 -24.06
N GLN A 353 10.56 1.16 -25.18
CA GLN A 353 9.55 2.18 -25.48
C GLN A 353 8.34 2.00 -24.55
N GLU A 354 7.86 0.76 -24.40
CA GLU A 354 6.78 0.44 -23.44
C GLU A 354 7.20 0.78 -22.00
N ALA A 355 8.43 0.41 -21.60
CA ALA A 355 8.95 0.71 -20.26
C ALA A 355 9.09 2.21 -20.02
N ARG A 356 9.50 2.97 -21.04
CA ARG A 356 9.62 4.43 -20.97
C ARG A 356 8.28 5.11 -20.78
N GLU A 357 7.21 4.63 -21.40
CA GLU A 357 5.87 5.19 -21.23
C GLU A 357 5.39 5.04 -19.78
N VAL A 358 5.56 3.85 -19.18
CA VAL A 358 5.25 3.62 -17.75
C VAL A 358 6.15 4.48 -16.86
N PHE A 359 7.44 4.59 -17.17
CA PHE A 359 8.39 5.44 -16.44
C PHE A 359 7.96 6.90 -16.42
N LEU A 360 7.51 7.46 -17.55
CA LEU A 360 7.12 8.87 -17.64
C LEU A 360 5.89 9.16 -16.77
N VAL A 361 4.94 8.25 -16.71
CA VAL A 361 3.79 8.36 -15.80
C VAL A 361 4.26 8.36 -14.35
N GLY A 362 5.09 7.38 -13.96
CA GLY A 362 5.65 7.31 -12.62
C GLY A 362 6.44 8.57 -12.24
N GLN A 363 7.23 9.11 -13.17
CA GLN A 363 8.00 10.34 -12.98
C GLN A 363 7.09 11.56 -12.77
N ASN A 364 5.96 11.66 -13.48
CA ASN A 364 5.01 12.75 -13.28
C ASN A 364 4.43 12.70 -11.86
N TYR A 365 4.02 11.51 -11.40
CA TYR A 365 3.51 11.33 -10.03
C TYR A 365 4.58 11.52 -8.96
N VAL A 366 5.85 11.21 -9.25
CA VAL A 366 6.97 11.60 -8.37
C VAL A 366 6.98 13.12 -8.17
N GLN A 367 6.85 13.91 -9.24
CA GLN A 367 6.88 15.36 -9.11
C GLN A 367 5.67 15.87 -8.32
N GLU A 368 4.48 15.34 -8.60
CA GLU A 368 3.27 15.66 -7.86
C GLU A 368 3.39 15.33 -6.36
N ALA A 369 3.93 14.16 -6.00
CA ALA A 369 4.14 13.80 -4.60
C ALA A 369 5.17 14.72 -3.91
N LYS A 370 6.24 15.12 -4.62
CA LYS A 370 7.30 16.00 -4.09
C LYS A 370 6.88 17.45 -3.90
N GLU A 371 5.79 17.89 -4.55
CA GLU A 371 5.23 19.23 -4.32
C GLU A 371 4.76 19.39 -2.87
N PHE A 372 4.16 18.34 -2.31
CA PHE A 372 3.70 18.30 -0.92
C PHE A 372 4.76 17.76 0.05
N PHE A 373 5.29 16.56 -0.20
CA PHE A 373 6.30 15.92 0.65
C PHE A 373 7.68 16.53 0.42
N GLN A 374 7.87 17.77 0.84
CA GLN A 374 9.15 18.47 0.79
C GLN A 374 10.07 17.98 1.91
N VAL A 375 11.38 18.20 1.77
CA VAL A 375 12.36 17.76 2.79
C VAL A 375 12.06 18.41 4.15
N ASP A 376 11.66 19.68 4.15
CA ASP A 376 11.21 20.37 5.36
C ASP A 376 9.83 19.85 5.77
N GLY A 377 9.71 19.37 7.00
CA GLY A 377 8.50 18.73 7.52
C GLY A 377 8.34 17.23 7.20
N TYR A 378 8.84 16.74 6.06
CA TYR A 378 8.61 15.36 5.59
C TYR A 378 9.89 14.61 5.15
N VAL A 379 10.96 14.71 5.94
CA VAL A 379 12.28 14.12 5.61
C VAL A 379 12.18 12.65 5.17
N THR A 380 11.50 11.80 5.94
CA THR A 380 11.40 10.36 5.64
C THR A 380 10.63 10.10 4.35
N ASP A 381 9.43 10.68 4.20
CA ASP A 381 8.59 10.49 3.01
C ASP A 381 9.25 11.04 1.74
N HIS A 382 9.91 12.21 1.84
CA HIS A 382 10.65 12.78 0.71
C HIS A 382 11.76 11.84 0.24
N ILE A 383 12.53 11.26 1.17
CA ILE A 383 13.63 10.36 0.83
C ILE A 383 13.07 9.08 0.18
N GLU A 384 11.97 8.53 0.68
CA GLU A 384 11.32 7.38 0.06
C GLU A 384 10.87 7.67 -1.38
N ILE A 385 10.25 8.83 -1.63
CA ILE A 385 9.83 9.24 -2.98
C ILE A 385 11.04 9.38 -3.91
N VAL A 386 12.16 9.94 -3.43
CA VAL A 386 13.38 10.05 -4.23
C VAL A 386 14.03 8.69 -4.51
N ARG A 387 13.98 7.77 -3.54
CA ARG A 387 14.44 6.39 -3.75
C ARG A 387 13.57 5.66 -4.75
N ASP A 388 12.25 5.85 -4.73
CA ASP A 388 11.36 5.31 -5.76
C ASP A 388 11.68 5.89 -7.15
N HIS A 389 11.95 7.20 -7.24
CA HIS A 389 12.37 7.82 -8.50
C HIS A 389 13.72 7.27 -9.01
N SER A 390 14.67 7.05 -8.10
CA SER A 390 15.93 6.39 -8.42
C SER A 390 15.72 4.96 -8.91
N ALA A 391 14.83 4.20 -8.26
CA ALA A 391 14.47 2.85 -8.65
C ALA A 391 13.78 2.80 -10.02
N LEU A 392 12.90 3.76 -10.35
CA LEU A 392 12.31 3.90 -11.68
C LEU A 392 13.40 4.03 -12.76
N PHE A 393 14.43 4.86 -12.54
CA PHE A 393 15.58 4.96 -13.45
C PHE A 393 16.41 3.66 -13.48
N LYS A 394 16.60 2.98 -12.35
CA LYS A 394 17.34 1.70 -12.27
C LYS A 394 16.69 0.66 -13.17
N VAL A 395 15.37 0.55 -13.11
CA VAL A 395 14.62 -0.46 -13.87
C VAL A 395 14.47 -0.04 -15.33
N LEU A 396 14.26 1.24 -15.64
CA LEU A 396 14.26 1.69 -17.04
C LEU A 396 15.61 1.42 -17.74
N ALA A 397 16.73 1.57 -17.03
CA ALA A 397 18.06 1.31 -17.58
C ALA A 397 18.28 -0.17 -17.97
N PHE A 398 17.49 -1.11 -17.44
CA PHE A 398 17.56 -2.52 -17.84
C PHE A 398 17.08 -2.72 -19.29
N PHE A 399 16.05 -2.00 -19.71
CA PHE A 399 15.48 -2.11 -21.06
C PHE A 399 16.29 -1.34 -22.13
N GLU A 400 17.27 -0.54 -21.72
CA GLU A 400 18.06 0.29 -22.63
C GLU A 400 19.26 -0.48 -23.17
N GLU A 401 19.39 -0.58 -24.49
CA GLU A 401 20.52 -1.27 -25.13
C GLU A 401 21.80 -0.39 -25.17
N ASP A 402 21.64 0.93 -25.25
CA ASP A 402 22.77 1.85 -25.34
C ASP A 402 23.41 2.09 -23.97
N TYR A 403 24.65 1.63 -23.81
CA TYR A 403 25.39 1.72 -22.54
C TYR A 403 25.66 3.17 -22.09
N GLU A 404 25.76 4.13 -23.02
CA GLU A 404 25.97 5.54 -22.66
C GLU A 404 24.68 6.16 -22.10
N ARG A 405 23.52 5.80 -22.66
CA ARG A 405 22.19 6.17 -22.16
C ARG A 405 21.93 5.53 -20.79
N ARG A 406 22.26 4.24 -20.60
CA ARG A 406 22.25 3.59 -19.27
C ARG A 406 23.10 4.37 -18.26
N CYS A 407 24.33 4.73 -18.63
CA CYS A 407 25.20 5.55 -17.77
C CYS A 407 24.56 6.89 -17.38
N LYS A 408 23.90 7.58 -18.33
CA LYS A 408 23.21 8.85 -18.05
C LYS A 408 22.03 8.67 -17.10
N MET A 409 21.30 7.56 -17.20
CA MET A 409 20.21 7.24 -16.25
C MET A 409 20.76 7.00 -14.84
N HIS A 410 21.82 6.20 -14.70
CA HIS A 410 22.49 6.03 -13.41
C HIS A 410 23.11 7.32 -12.88
N LYS A 411 23.62 8.19 -13.75
CA LYS A 411 24.12 9.50 -13.32
C LYS A 411 23.01 10.36 -12.70
N ARG A 412 21.81 10.36 -13.29
CA ARG A 412 20.63 11.03 -12.70
C ARG A 412 20.28 10.49 -11.32
N ARG A 413 20.40 9.17 -11.11
CA ARG A 413 20.22 8.55 -9.78
C ARG A 413 21.22 9.08 -8.75
N ILE A 414 22.49 9.22 -9.13
CA ILE A 414 23.51 9.83 -8.25
C ILE A 414 23.15 11.29 -7.95
N ASP A 415 22.79 12.07 -8.98
CA ASP A 415 22.46 13.50 -8.82
C ASP A 415 21.28 13.75 -7.86
N MET A 416 20.36 12.80 -7.73
CA MET A 416 19.24 12.92 -6.79
C MET A 416 19.54 12.37 -5.39
N LEU A 417 20.36 11.31 -5.28
CA LEU A 417 20.61 10.64 -3.99
C LEU A 417 21.77 11.25 -3.20
N GLU A 418 22.84 11.68 -3.88
CA GLU A 418 24.07 12.15 -3.23
C GLU A 418 23.85 13.45 -2.40
N PRO A 419 23.11 14.47 -2.88
CA PRO A 419 22.81 15.65 -2.07
C PRO A 419 22.00 15.31 -0.81
N ILE A 420 21.00 14.43 -0.94
CA ILE A 420 20.16 14.00 0.18
C ILE A 420 21.01 13.31 1.24
N TYR A 421 21.89 12.39 0.83
CA TYR A 421 22.78 11.71 1.76
C TYR A 421 23.74 12.67 2.47
N ALA A 422 24.26 13.67 1.76
CA ALA A 422 25.20 14.64 2.33
C ALA A 422 24.58 15.50 3.45
N ASP A 423 23.29 15.80 3.35
CA ASP A 423 22.56 16.64 4.30
C ASP A 423 21.92 15.83 5.45
N LEU A 424 21.91 14.50 5.37
CA LEU A 424 21.22 13.62 6.32
C LEU A 424 22.05 13.37 7.58
N ASN A 425 21.46 13.56 8.76
CA ASN A 425 22.13 13.29 10.03
C ASN A 425 22.09 11.78 10.37
N PRO A 426 23.24 11.08 10.43
CA PRO A 426 23.27 9.63 10.70
C PRO A 426 22.81 9.22 12.09
N GLN A 427 22.75 10.15 13.06
CA GLN A 427 22.30 9.85 14.42
C GLN A 427 20.80 9.53 14.48
N TYR A 428 20.00 10.22 13.67
CA TYR A 428 18.54 10.05 13.63
C TYR A 428 18.08 9.13 12.50
N TYR A 429 18.88 9.02 11.43
CA TYR A 429 18.47 8.35 10.19
C TYR A 429 19.45 7.25 9.74
N LEU A 430 20.13 6.58 10.68
CA LEU A 430 21.16 5.58 10.40
C LEU A 430 20.75 4.54 9.35
N LEU A 431 19.52 4.00 9.46
CA LEU A 431 19.01 2.99 8.52
C LEU A 431 18.87 3.56 7.10
N ILE A 432 18.37 4.78 6.98
CA ILE A 432 18.24 5.47 5.69
C ILE A 432 19.63 5.79 5.12
N CYS A 433 20.57 6.26 5.95
CA CYS A 433 21.96 6.47 5.54
C CYS A 433 22.57 5.18 4.96
N ARG A 434 22.40 4.04 5.63
CA ARG A 434 22.87 2.72 5.15
C ARG A 434 22.26 2.36 3.79
N GLN A 435 20.96 2.54 3.64
CA GLN A 435 20.25 2.27 2.39
C GLN A 435 20.76 3.16 1.24
N LEU A 436 20.95 4.46 1.49
CA LEU A 436 21.48 5.41 0.50
C LEU A 436 22.94 5.10 0.13
N GLN A 437 23.77 4.70 1.10
CA GLN A 437 25.16 4.30 0.87
C GLN A 437 25.23 3.07 -0.05
N CYS A 438 24.47 2.01 0.25
CA CYS A 438 24.39 0.84 -0.62
C CYS A 438 23.88 1.20 -2.02
N GLU A 439 22.82 2.00 -2.11
CA GLU A 439 22.23 2.36 -3.40
C GLU A 439 23.16 3.22 -4.26
N LEU A 440 23.88 4.17 -3.66
CA LEU A 440 24.92 4.95 -4.33
C LEU A 440 26.07 4.05 -4.78
N ALA A 441 26.54 3.15 -3.91
CA ALA A 441 27.63 2.21 -4.23
C ALA A 441 27.28 1.32 -5.43
N ASP A 442 26.10 0.70 -5.42
CA ASP A 442 25.57 -0.10 -6.54
C ASP A 442 25.49 0.71 -7.83
N THR A 443 25.08 1.98 -7.73
CA THR A 443 24.91 2.86 -8.89
C THR A 443 26.25 3.25 -9.51
N TYR A 444 27.25 3.59 -8.68
CA TYR A 444 28.61 3.82 -9.16
C TYR A 444 29.24 2.55 -9.74
N TYR A 445 29.01 1.39 -9.09
CA TYR A 445 29.47 0.10 -9.57
C TYR A 445 28.89 -0.21 -10.96
N ALA A 446 27.57 -0.07 -11.14
CA ALA A 446 26.91 -0.28 -12.43
C ALA A 446 27.44 0.66 -13.53
N MET A 447 27.64 1.95 -13.22
CA MET A 447 28.25 2.89 -14.17
C MET A 447 29.68 2.50 -14.54
N MET A 448 30.47 2.04 -13.57
CA MET A 448 31.83 1.57 -13.80
C MET A 448 31.83 0.35 -14.73
N ASP A 449 30.97 -0.64 -14.46
CA ASP A 449 30.84 -1.85 -15.29
C ASP A 449 30.43 -1.51 -16.73
N LEU A 450 29.47 -0.60 -16.91
CA LEU A 450 29.09 -0.10 -18.24
C LEU A 450 30.25 0.59 -18.96
N LYS A 451 31.04 1.41 -18.25
CA LYS A 451 32.20 2.09 -18.85
C LYS A 451 33.33 1.12 -19.19
N VAL A 452 33.53 0.06 -18.40
CA VAL A 452 34.44 -1.04 -18.75
C VAL A 452 33.93 -1.77 -20.00
N ALA A 453 32.64 -2.08 -20.07
CA ALA A 453 32.06 -2.75 -21.24
C ALA A 453 32.19 -1.92 -22.53
N ILE A 454 31.98 -0.59 -22.44
CA ILE A 454 32.25 0.34 -23.54
C ILE A 454 33.75 0.31 -23.90
N GLY A 455 34.63 0.39 -22.90
CA GLY A 455 36.08 0.38 -23.09
C GLY A 455 36.60 -0.88 -23.77
N ASN A 456 36.01 -2.04 -23.47
CA ASN A 456 36.36 -3.33 -24.09
C ASN A 456 36.00 -3.40 -25.59
N ARG A 457 35.11 -2.53 -26.07
CA ARG A 457 34.77 -2.42 -27.50
C ARG A 457 35.73 -1.49 -28.26
N LEU A 458 36.61 -0.77 -27.57
CA LEU A 458 37.60 0.12 -28.16
C LEU A 458 38.90 -0.64 -28.43
N GLU A 459 39.57 -0.35 -29.54
CA GLU A 459 40.89 -0.95 -29.86
C GLU A 459 41.97 -0.55 -28.85
N LYS A 460 41.87 0.66 -28.29
CA LYS A 460 42.79 1.16 -27.27
C LYS A 460 42.06 2.04 -26.26
N LEU A 461 42.28 1.75 -24.99
CA LEU A 461 41.81 2.57 -23.88
C LEU A 461 42.64 3.85 -23.79
N ASP A 462 41.97 5.00 -23.93
CA ASP A 462 42.59 6.31 -23.72
C ASP A 462 42.69 6.66 -22.21
N SER A 463 43.55 7.63 -21.89
CA SER A 463 43.80 8.04 -20.50
C SER A 463 42.55 8.61 -19.81
N HIS A 464 41.66 9.28 -20.55
CA HIS A 464 40.45 9.86 -20.00
C HIS A 464 39.45 8.76 -19.60
N THR A 465 39.26 7.75 -20.45
CA THR A 465 38.41 6.59 -20.19
C THR A 465 38.91 5.80 -18.98
N VAL A 466 40.22 5.56 -18.88
CA VAL A 466 40.85 4.91 -17.71
C VAL A 466 40.61 5.71 -16.42
N LYS A 467 40.84 7.03 -16.45
CA LYS A 467 40.56 7.90 -15.30
C LYS A 467 39.11 7.84 -14.88
N LYS A 468 38.19 7.80 -15.84
CA LYS A 468 36.75 7.75 -15.55
C LYS A 468 36.36 6.43 -14.88
N ILE A 469 36.79 5.29 -15.43
CA ILE A 469 36.54 3.95 -14.84
C ILE A 469 37.07 3.90 -13.41
N ASN A 470 38.33 4.29 -13.20
CA ASN A 470 38.93 4.29 -11.87
C ASN A 470 38.22 5.23 -10.89
N SER A 471 37.78 6.41 -11.34
CA SER A 471 37.03 7.33 -10.48
C SER A 471 35.70 6.74 -10.03
N LEU A 472 34.95 6.11 -10.94
CA LEU A 472 33.68 5.47 -10.61
C LEU A 472 33.90 4.28 -9.67
N ALA A 473 34.95 3.49 -9.90
CA ALA A 473 35.32 2.40 -9.00
C ALA A 473 35.65 2.90 -7.59
N GLN A 474 36.42 3.98 -7.47
CA GLN A 474 36.76 4.58 -6.17
C GLN A 474 35.54 5.13 -5.43
N PHE A 475 34.59 5.75 -6.13
CA PHE A 475 33.34 6.19 -5.51
C PHE A 475 32.49 5.00 -5.04
N ALA A 476 32.40 3.93 -5.83
CA ALA A 476 31.71 2.72 -5.40
C ALA A 476 32.36 2.11 -4.13
N ILE A 477 33.69 1.96 -4.13
CA ILE A 477 34.45 1.49 -2.95
C ILE A 477 34.15 2.38 -1.74
N LYS A 478 34.27 3.70 -1.89
CA LYS A 478 34.01 4.67 -0.82
C LYS A 478 32.64 4.46 -0.18
N TYR A 479 31.58 4.35 -0.99
CA TYR A 479 30.22 4.20 -0.43
C TYR A 479 29.98 2.83 0.20
N TYR A 480 30.55 1.75 -0.34
CA TYR A 480 30.52 0.44 0.33
C TYR A 480 31.29 0.45 1.66
N GLU A 481 32.45 1.11 1.71
CA GLU A 481 33.24 1.25 2.94
C GLU A 481 32.49 2.07 3.99
N LEU A 482 31.85 3.18 3.60
CA LEU A 482 30.98 3.96 4.50
C LEU A 482 29.84 3.10 5.08
N PHE A 483 29.22 2.25 4.25
CA PHE A 483 28.20 1.30 4.72
C PHE A 483 28.78 0.29 5.73
N LEU A 484 29.89 -0.36 5.40
CA LEU A 484 30.53 -1.34 6.28
C LEU A 484 31.02 -0.72 7.59
N ASP A 485 31.52 0.52 7.54
CA ASP A 485 31.94 1.27 8.72
C ASP A 485 30.76 1.64 9.62
N SER A 486 29.57 1.85 9.04
CA SER A 486 28.35 2.09 9.82
C SER A 486 27.90 0.87 10.65
N LEU A 487 28.41 -0.33 10.35
CA LEU A 487 28.11 -1.57 11.08
C LEU A 487 29.04 -1.76 12.28
N ARG A 488 30.10 -0.96 12.40
CA ARG A 488 31.07 -1.09 13.50
C ARG A 488 30.44 -0.67 14.82
N ASN A 489 30.90 -1.30 15.90
CA ASN A 489 30.54 -0.92 17.26
C ASN A 489 31.22 0.41 17.67
N PRO A 490 30.91 0.98 18.86
CA PRO A 490 31.54 2.20 19.36
C PRO A 490 33.08 2.16 19.43
N GLU A 491 33.65 0.96 19.61
CA GLU A 491 35.10 0.70 19.59
C GLU A 491 35.70 0.61 18.18
N LYS A 492 34.90 0.86 17.13
CA LYS A 492 35.25 0.78 15.70
C LYS A 492 35.63 -0.63 15.22
N VAL A 493 35.19 -1.65 15.93
CA VAL A 493 35.38 -3.06 15.58
C VAL A 493 34.20 -3.52 14.72
N PHE A 494 34.51 -4.21 13.62
CA PHE A 494 33.50 -4.82 12.76
C PHE A 494 32.89 -6.04 13.47
N PRO A 495 31.56 -6.25 13.45
CA PRO A 495 30.92 -7.36 14.16
C PRO A 495 31.48 -8.71 13.73
N GLU A 496 31.77 -9.58 14.70
CA GLU A 496 32.25 -10.94 14.44
C GLU A 496 31.16 -11.80 13.78
N LYS A 497 29.90 -11.63 14.21
CA LYS A 497 28.71 -12.22 13.62
C LYS A 497 27.74 -11.09 13.27
N LEU A 498 27.28 -11.07 12.02
CA LEU A 498 26.32 -10.09 11.50
C LEU A 498 24.88 -10.51 11.82
N GLU A 499 24.03 -9.52 12.04
CA GLU A 499 22.57 -9.69 12.14
C GLU A 499 21.98 -10.04 10.75
N GLU A 500 20.82 -10.71 10.75
CA GLU A 500 20.21 -11.27 9.54
C GLU A 500 19.88 -10.20 8.49
N ASP A 501 19.44 -9.02 8.93
CA ASP A 501 19.04 -7.89 8.09
C ASP A 501 20.21 -7.22 7.36
N VAL A 502 21.42 -7.26 7.95
CA VAL A 502 22.64 -6.67 7.37
C VAL A 502 23.62 -7.68 6.80
N LEU A 503 23.41 -8.99 7.03
CA LEU A 503 24.31 -10.06 6.61
C LEU A 503 24.56 -10.05 5.09
N ARG A 504 23.50 -10.25 4.28
CA ARG A 504 23.64 -10.28 2.81
C ARG A 504 24.19 -8.96 2.27
N PRO A 505 23.65 -7.77 2.63
CA PRO A 505 24.19 -6.49 2.16
C PRO A 505 25.68 -6.30 2.49
N ALA A 506 26.13 -6.68 3.69
CA ALA A 506 27.54 -6.55 4.09
C ALA A 506 28.45 -7.50 3.31
N MET A 507 28.06 -8.76 3.15
CA MET A 507 28.84 -9.73 2.38
C MET A 507 28.90 -9.36 0.90
N VAL A 508 27.78 -8.93 0.31
CA VAL A 508 27.72 -8.45 -1.07
C VAL A 508 28.58 -7.19 -1.27
N ALA A 509 28.57 -6.26 -0.31
CA ALA A 509 29.45 -5.09 -0.33
C ALA A 509 30.94 -5.48 -0.32
N LYS A 510 31.34 -6.42 0.56
CA LYS A 510 32.71 -6.98 0.59
C LYS A 510 33.10 -7.61 -0.75
N PHE A 511 32.21 -8.43 -1.33
CA PHE A 511 32.40 -9.05 -2.64
C PHE A 511 32.56 -8.03 -3.77
N HIS A 512 31.71 -7.00 -3.80
CA HIS A 512 31.80 -5.93 -4.79
C HIS A 512 33.09 -5.11 -4.65
N ILE A 513 33.52 -4.79 -3.43
CA ILE A 513 34.83 -4.14 -3.20
C ILE A 513 35.96 -5.02 -3.76
N ALA A 514 35.94 -6.33 -3.53
CA ALA A 514 36.93 -7.26 -4.08
C ALA A 514 37.00 -7.18 -5.62
N ARG A 515 35.84 -7.20 -6.28
CA ARG A 515 35.74 -7.05 -7.75
C ARG A 515 36.22 -5.69 -8.23
N LEU A 516 35.88 -4.62 -7.51
CA LEU A 516 36.28 -3.25 -7.85
C LEU A 516 37.80 -3.09 -7.86
N TYR A 517 38.50 -3.59 -6.84
CA TYR A 517 39.96 -3.60 -6.82
C TYR A 517 40.57 -4.39 -7.99
N GLY A 518 39.94 -5.52 -8.37
CA GLY A 518 40.32 -6.28 -9.56
C GLY A 518 40.13 -5.55 -10.89
N LYS A 519 39.20 -4.58 -10.95
CA LYS A 519 38.91 -3.77 -12.16
C LYS A 519 39.66 -2.43 -12.22
N LEU A 520 40.39 -2.03 -11.18
CA LEU A 520 41.19 -0.80 -11.21
C LEU A 520 42.34 -0.92 -12.23
N ILE A 521 42.36 -0.01 -13.19
CA ILE A 521 43.35 0.00 -14.29
C ILE A 521 44.54 0.86 -13.89
N THR A 522 45.73 0.29 -13.82
CA THR A 522 46.98 1.01 -13.52
C THR A 522 48.12 0.48 -14.37
N SER A 523 49.00 1.38 -14.84
CA SER A 523 50.25 1.01 -15.51
C SER A 523 51.38 0.68 -14.53
N ASP A 524 51.24 1.07 -13.26
CA ASP A 524 52.19 0.74 -12.20
C ASP A 524 51.94 -0.68 -11.69
N SER A 525 52.88 -1.58 -11.98
CA SER A 525 52.82 -2.98 -11.58
C SER A 525 52.88 -3.20 -10.06
N LYS A 526 53.47 -2.28 -9.28
CA LYS A 526 53.43 -2.37 -7.81
C LYS A 526 52.02 -2.11 -7.30
N LYS A 527 51.40 -1.03 -7.77
CA LYS A 527 50.02 -0.70 -7.46
C LYS A 527 49.03 -1.76 -7.95
N GLN A 528 49.32 -2.39 -9.09
CA GLN A 528 48.55 -3.53 -9.57
C GLN A 528 48.60 -4.70 -8.57
N LEU A 529 49.79 -5.01 -8.04
CA LEU A 529 49.96 -6.05 -7.04
C LEU A 529 49.24 -5.73 -5.72
N GLU A 530 49.28 -4.47 -5.27
CA GLU A 530 48.55 -3.97 -4.09
C GLU A 530 47.03 -4.13 -4.26
N ASN A 531 46.50 -3.75 -5.41
CA ASN A 531 45.07 -3.93 -5.73
C ASN A 531 44.68 -5.42 -5.72
N MET A 532 45.51 -6.30 -6.30
CA MET A 532 45.26 -7.75 -6.29
C MET A 532 45.31 -8.33 -4.87
N GLN A 533 46.25 -7.87 -4.05
CA GLN A 533 46.35 -8.27 -2.64
C GLN A 533 45.09 -7.86 -1.86
N THR A 534 44.65 -6.61 -2.04
CA THR A 534 43.43 -6.11 -1.40
C THR A 534 42.20 -6.91 -1.86
N SER A 535 42.08 -7.16 -3.16
CA SER A 535 41.00 -7.99 -3.73
C SER A 535 40.96 -9.40 -3.10
N LEU A 536 42.13 -10.04 -2.95
CA LEU A 536 42.26 -11.34 -2.31
C LEU A 536 41.80 -11.32 -0.85
N GLU A 537 42.19 -10.31 -0.08
CA GLU A 537 41.79 -10.17 1.34
C GLU A 537 40.26 -10.10 1.51
N TYR A 538 39.56 -9.36 0.65
CA TYR A 538 38.10 -9.29 0.68
C TYR A 538 37.42 -10.61 0.30
N TYR A 539 37.94 -11.32 -0.72
CA TYR A 539 37.42 -12.64 -1.08
C TYR A 539 37.67 -13.69 0.02
N THR A 540 38.88 -13.70 0.59
CA THR A 540 39.24 -14.58 1.70
C THR A 540 38.34 -14.32 2.91
N PHE A 541 38.08 -13.05 3.26
CA PHE A 541 37.15 -12.73 4.34
C PHE A 541 35.77 -13.36 4.16
N LEU A 542 35.20 -13.30 2.95
CA LEU A 542 33.88 -13.87 2.66
C LEU A 542 33.89 -15.40 2.81
N VAL A 543 34.93 -16.07 2.30
CA VAL A 543 35.13 -17.51 2.43
C VAL A 543 35.25 -17.91 3.91
N ASP A 544 36.17 -17.28 4.64
CA ASP A 544 36.43 -17.57 6.05
C ASP A 544 35.18 -17.33 6.92
N TYR A 545 34.42 -16.27 6.62
CA TYR A 545 33.17 -15.97 7.33
C TYR A 545 32.13 -17.08 7.12
N CYS A 546 31.95 -17.57 5.89
CA CYS A 546 31.00 -18.64 5.58
C CYS A 546 31.45 -20.01 6.10
N GLU A 547 32.76 -20.26 6.18
CA GLU A 547 33.29 -21.47 6.83
C GLU A 547 33.05 -21.45 8.34
N LYS A 548 33.18 -20.28 8.97
CA LYS A 548 32.94 -20.08 10.40
C LYS A 548 31.45 -20.10 10.75
N TYR A 549 30.60 -19.56 9.88
CA TYR A 549 29.15 -19.47 10.06
C TYR A 549 28.41 -20.10 8.88
N PRO A 550 28.25 -21.44 8.86
CA PRO A 550 27.59 -22.14 7.75
C PRO A 550 26.15 -21.66 7.47
N ASP A 551 25.44 -21.18 8.50
CA ASP A 551 24.08 -20.63 8.38
C ASP A 551 24.03 -19.37 7.49
N ALA A 552 25.16 -18.72 7.24
CA ALA A 552 25.25 -17.55 6.36
C ALA A 552 25.33 -17.92 4.86
N VAL A 553 25.66 -19.17 4.53
CA VAL A 553 25.88 -19.61 3.13
C VAL A 553 24.65 -19.39 2.24
N PRO A 554 23.42 -19.75 2.64
CA PRO A 554 22.24 -19.54 1.80
C PRO A 554 22.02 -18.07 1.43
N ALA A 555 22.50 -17.15 2.27
CA ALA A 555 22.34 -15.72 2.07
C ALA A 555 23.32 -15.15 1.02
N VAL A 556 24.37 -15.88 0.60
CA VAL A 556 25.42 -15.40 -0.33
C VAL A 556 26.05 -16.50 -1.19
N GLU A 557 25.26 -17.51 -1.58
CA GLU A 557 25.76 -18.70 -2.28
C GLU A 557 26.54 -18.36 -3.56
N THR A 558 25.97 -17.49 -4.40
CA THR A 558 26.56 -17.06 -5.67
C THR A 558 27.85 -16.26 -5.47
N GLU A 559 27.86 -15.34 -4.51
CA GLU A 559 29.06 -14.56 -4.18
C GLU A 559 30.16 -15.44 -3.58
N LEU A 560 29.80 -16.44 -2.76
CA LEU A 560 30.72 -17.38 -2.14
C LEU A 560 31.39 -18.30 -3.17
N GLU A 561 30.64 -18.85 -4.12
CA GLU A 561 31.18 -19.70 -5.19
C GLU A 561 32.29 -18.97 -5.96
N LEU A 562 32.00 -17.76 -6.44
CA LEU A 562 32.95 -16.91 -7.13
C LEU A 562 34.14 -16.51 -6.25
N SER A 563 33.90 -16.26 -4.95
CA SER A 563 34.97 -15.91 -4.02
C SER A 563 35.96 -17.07 -3.84
N LYS A 564 35.48 -18.31 -3.72
CA LYS A 564 36.34 -19.50 -3.61
C LYS A 564 37.21 -19.69 -4.84
N GLU A 565 36.66 -19.46 -6.04
CA GLU A 565 37.45 -19.51 -7.28
C GLU A 565 38.56 -18.44 -7.28
N MET A 566 38.21 -17.20 -6.91
CA MET A 566 39.15 -16.09 -6.91
C MET A 566 40.27 -16.24 -5.87
N VAL A 567 39.98 -16.80 -4.69
CA VAL A 567 41.00 -17.12 -3.67
C VAL A 567 42.02 -18.13 -4.20
N ASN A 568 41.61 -19.07 -5.04
CA ASN A 568 42.52 -20.04 -5.65
C ASN A 568 43.32 -19.44 -6.83
N LEU A 569 42.73 -18.54 -7.60
CA LEU A 569 43.32 -18.01 -8.85
C LEU A 569 44.24 -16.80 -8.65
N LEU A 570 43.89 -15.87 -7.74
CA LEU A 570 44.63 -14.62 -7.56
C LEU A 570 46.08 -14.83 -7.10
N PRO A 571 46.40 -15.71 -6.12
CA PRO A 571 47.78 -15.91 -5.67
C PRO A 571 48.73 -16.31 -6.80
N ALA A 572 48.30 -17.23 -7.68
CA ALA A 572 49.09 -17.66 -8.83
C ALA A 572 49.33 -16.52 -9.83
N SER A 573 48.31 -15.69 -10.07
CA SER A 573 48.42 -14.51 -10.94
C SER A 573 49.36 -13.44 -10.36
N MET A 574 49.31 -13.22 -9.05
CA MET A 574 50.20 -12.31 -8.34
C MET A 574 51.65 -12.76 -8.41
N GLU A 575 51.91 -14.06 -8.23
CA GLU A 575 53.26 -14.60 -8.30
C GLU A 575 53.86 -14.45 -9.70
N ARG A 576 53.07 -14.68 -10.77
CA ARG A 576 53.51 -14.40 -12.14
C ARG A 576 53.89 -12.93 -12.35
N LEU A 577 53.15 -12.00 -11.75
CA LEU A 577 53.45 -10.57 -11.83
C LEU A 577 54.72 -10.20 -11.05
N ARG A 578 54.92 -10.78 -9.86
CA ARG A 578 56.15 -10.62 -9.06
C ARG A 578 57.38 -11.13 -9.80
N THR A 579 57.31 -12.31 -10.43
CA THR A 579 58.40 -12.86 -11.23
C THR A 579 58.74 -11.96 -12.42
N LYS A 580 57.73 -11.41 -13.11
CA LYS A 580 57.96 -10.41 -14.16
C LYS A 580 58.69 -9.19 -13.60
N LEU A 581 58.23 -8.63 -12.48
CA LEU A 581 58.88 -7.48 -11.85
C LEU A 581 60.33 -7.76 -11.45
N ALA A 582 60.60 -8.94 -10.90
CA ALA A 582 61.95 -9.38 -10.51
C ALA A 582 62.88 -9.59 -11.72
N SER A 583 62.35 -9.90 -12.91
CA SER A 583 63.14 -10.07 -14.14
C SER A 583 63.56 -8.76 -14.82
N PHE A 584 63.01 -7.62 -14.38
CA PHE A 584 63.35 -6.28 -14.89
C PHE A 584 64.18 -5.44 -13.91
N VAL A 585 64.56 -6.02 -12.76
CA VAL A 585 65.55 -5.48 -11.80
C VAL A 585 66.86 -6.24 -12.02
#